data_AF-X1S8G5-F1
#
_entry.id   AF-X1S8G5-F1
#
_cell.length_a   1.000
_cell.length_b   1.000
_cell.length_c   1.000
_cell.angle_alpha   90.00
_cell.angle_beta   90.00
_cell.angle_gamma   90.00
#
_symmetry.space_group_name_H-M   'P 1'
#
loop_
_entity.id
_entity.type
_entity.pdbx_description
1 polymer ?
#
loop_
_entity_poly.entity_id
_entity_poly.type
_entity_poly.pdbx_seq_one_letter_code
_entity_poly.pdbx_strand_id
1 'polypeptide(L)'
;MLSNLKKITTTFVLILALSLTFVSLQEIRIVKAEGTIYIRADGTVEGTDVIQHVGHVYKFMGDPEGSILVQKNDIIIDGAGYTLQGNRNGTDVGINLIST
;
A
#
# COMPACT_ATOMS: atom_id res chain seq x y z
N MET A 1 -11.35 7.33 -49.46
CA MET A 1 -11.69 6.06 -48.77
C MET A 1 -10.48 5.44 -48.06
N LEU A 2 -9.34 5.27 -48.74
CA LEU A 2 -8.12 4.66 -48.17
C LEU A 2 -7.45 5.48 -47.03
N SER A 3 -7.56 6.81 -47.06
CA SER A 3 -7.02 7.71 -46.02
C SER A 3 -7.75 7.59 -44.68
N ASN A 4 -9.07 7.40 -44.71
CA ASN A 4 -9.90 7.24 -43.51
C ASN A 4 -9.65 5.86 -42.85
N LEU A 5 -9.42 4.82 -43.66
CA LEU A 5 -9.10 3.49 -43.16
C LEU A 5 -7.77 3.49 -42.39
N LYS A 6 -6.73 4.14 -42.92
CA LYS A 6 -5.43 4.29 -42.23
C LYS A 6 -5.55 5.05 -40.91
N LYS A 7 -6.34 6.14 -40.87
CA LYS A 7 -6.59 6.89 -39.62
C LYS A 7 -7.27 6.03 -38.57
N ILE A 8 -8.28 5.24 -38.95
CA ILE A 8 -8.98 4.33 -38.03
C ILE A 8 -8.00 3.28 -37.47
N THR A 9 -7.15 2.70 -38.32
CA THR A 9 -6.14 1.72 -37.86
C THR A 9 -5.15 2.35 -36.88
N THR A 10 -4.65 3.56 -37.16
CA THR A 10 -3.71 4.26 -36.26
C THR A 10 -4.35 4.61 -34.93
N THR A 11 -5.58 5.13 -34.93
CA THR A 11 -6.32 5.45 -33.70
C THR A 11 -6.58 4.20 -32.87
N PHE A 12 -6.94 3.09 -33.52
CA PHE A 12 -7.18 1.82 -32.84
C PHE A 12 -5.93 1.26 -32.17
N VAL A 13 -4.78 1.30 -32.86
CA VAL A 13 -3.48 0.89 -32.30
C VAL A 13 -3.08 1.76 -31.12
N LEU A 14 -3.33 3.08 -31.20
CA LEU A 14 -3.04 4.00 -30.10
C LEU A 14 -3.88 3.69 -28.85
N ILE A 15 -5.19 3.48 -29.01
CA ILE A 15 -6.09 3.13 -27.90
C ILE A 15 -5.68 1.79 -27.27
N LEU A 16 -5.31 0.81 -28.08
CA LEU A 16 -4.84 -0.49 -27.60
C LEU A 16 -3.55 -0.34 -26.77
N ALA A 17 -2.60 0.46 -27.25
CA ALA A 17 -1.36 0.75 -26.52
C ALA A 17 -1.63 1.47 -25.19
N LEU A 18 -2.53 2.45 -25.15
CA LEU A 18 -2.91 3.13 -23.90
C LEU A 18 -3.59 2.18 -22.90
N SER A 19 -4.48 1.30 -23.37
CA SER A 19 -5.17 0.35 -22.50
C SER A 19 -4.20 -0.65 -21.83
N LEU A 20 -3.17 -1.10 -22.54
CA LEU A 20 -2.12 -1.97 -22.01
C LEU A 20 -1.33 -1.30 -20.88
N THR A 21 -1.01 -0.01 -21.02
CA THR A 21 -0.31 0.75 -19.97
C THR A 21 -1.16 0.99 -18.72
N PHE A 22 -2.49 1.06 -18.85
CA PHE A 22 -3.40 1.27 -17.72
C PHE A 22 -3.52 0.02 -16.82
N VAL A 23 -3.47 -1.17 -17.42
CA VAL A 23 -3.50 -2.45 -16.68
C VAL A 23 -2.21 -2.67 -15.90
N SER A 24 -1.05 -2.24 -16.44
CA SER A 24 0.25 -2.38 -15.77
C SER A 24 0.44 -1.47 -14.55
N LEU A 25 -0.40 -0.44 -14.37
CA LEU A 25 -0.33 0.48 -13.22
C LEU A 25 -1.20 0.04 -12.04
N GLN A 26 -1.99 -1.02 -12.19
CA GLN A 26 -2.75 -1.56 -11.07
C GLN A 26 -1.86 -2.51 -10.25
N GLU A 27 -1.06 -1.98 -9.33
CA GLU A 27 -0.60 -2.76 -8.18
C GLU A 27 -1.84 -3.06 -7.31
N ILE A 28 -2.62 -4.08 -7.68
CA ILE A 28 -3.63 -4.65 -6.80
C ILE A 28 -2.86 -5.43 -5.74
N ARG A 29 -2.36 -4.74 -4.71
CA ARG A 29 -1.88 -5.40 -3.50
C ARG A 29 -3.10 -5.94 -2.78
N ILE A 30 -3.40 -7.22 -2.99
CA ILE A 30 -4.33 -7.95 -2.11
C ILE A 30 -3.62 -8.07 -0.77
N VAL A 31 -3.79 -7.07 0.09
CA VAL A 31 -3.21 -7.13 1.42
C VAL A 31 -4.18 -7.89 2.32
N LYS A 32 -3.88 -9.16 2.54
CA LYS A 32 -4.58 -10.00 3.51
C LYS A 32 -4.09 -9.62 4.92
N ALA A 33 -4.63 -8.54 5.47
CA ALA A 33 -4.33 -8.07 6.82
C ALA A 33 -5.22 -8.79 7.85
N GLU A 34 -5.12 -10.12 7.94
CA GLU A 34 -5.60 -10.82 9.13
C GLU A 34 -4.38 -11.17 9.99
N GLY A 35 -3.94 -10.24 10.83
CA GLY A 35 -3.11 -10.61 11.98
C GLY A 35 -2.13 -9.56 12.46
N THR A 36 -1.18 -9.14 11.62
CA THR A 36 -0.09 -8.26 12.08
C THR A 36 0.56 -7.50 10.93
N ILE A 37 0.71 -6.19 11.13
CA ILE A 37 1.48 -5.26 10.30
C ILE A 37 2.90 -5.23 10.83
N TYR A 38 3.91 -5.33 9.96
CA TYR A 38 5.31 -5.31 10.38
C TYR A 38 6.01 -4.06 9.86
N ILE A 39 6.70 -3.36 10.75
CA ILE A 39 7.75 -2.40 10.39
C ILE A 39 9.08 -3.11 10.66
N ARG A 40 9.67 -3.65 9.59
CA ARG A 40 10.90 -4.43 9.64
C ARG A 40 12.10 -3.57 10.03
N ALA A 41 13.18 -4.19 10.50
CA ALA A 41 14.39 -3.48 10.92
C ALA A 41 15.02 -2.65 9.77
N ASP A 42 14.91 -3.11 8.53
CA ASP A 42 15.33 -2.37 7.34
C ASP A 42 14.44 -1.16 7.04
N GLY A 43 13.23 -1.12 7.60
CA GLY A 43 12.23 -0.06 7.43
C GLY A 43 11.14 -0.37 6.42
N THR A 44 11.15 -1.56 5.83
CA THR A 44 10.05 -2.03 4.99
C THR A 44 8.78 -2.24 5.82
N VAL A 45 7.64 -1.98 5.18
CA VAL A 45 6.31 -2.21 5.75
C VAL A 45 5.70 -3.42 5.07
N GLU A 46 5.24 -4.38 5.86
CA GLU A 46 4.54 -5.57 5.39
C GLU A 46 3.17 -5.71 6.07
N GLY A 47 2.21 -6.32 5.39
CA GLY A 47 0.89 -6.59 5.94
C GLY A 47 -0.10 -5.42 5.87
N THR A 48 0.29 -4.29 5.27
CA THR A 48 -0.62 -3.16 4.97
C THR A 48 -0.14 -2.36 3.75
N ASP A 49 -1.06 -1.69 3.08
CA ASP A 49 -0.84 -0.66 2.05
C ASP A 49 -1.21 0.76 2.55
N VAL A 50 -1.87 0.87 3.70
CA VAL A 50 -2.31 2.15 4.29
C VAL A 50 -1.25 2.80 5.19
N ILE A 51 -0.01 2.30 5.19
CA ILE A 51 1.12 2.95 5.85
C ILE A 51 2.21 3.22 4.81
N GLN A 52 2.57 4.48 4.66
CA GLN A 52 3.69 4.93 3.83
C GLN A 52 4.77 5.55 4.70
N HIS A 53 6.02 5.58 4.22
CA HIS A 53 7.09 6.18 5.00
C HIS A 53 8.02 7.04 4.14
N VAL A 54 8.56 8.08 4.79
CA VAL A 54 9.63 8.93 4.25
C VAL A 54 10.71 9.04 5.34
N GLY A 55 11.86 8.43 5.08
CA GLY A 55 12.92 8.32 6.09
C GLY A 55 12.46 7.55 7.32
N HIS A 56 12.40 8.23 8.47
CA HIS A 56 12.04 7.65 9.77
C HIS A 56 10.57 7.86 10.14
N VAL A 57 9.78 8.53 9.30
CA VAL A 57 8.37 8.85 9.58
C VAL A 57 7.46 7.90 8.81
N TYR A 58 6.67 7.11 9.54
CA TYR A 58 5.67 6.17 9.04
C TYR A 58 4.29 6.79 9.21
N LYS A 59 3.69 7.22 8.10
CA LYS A 59 2.43 7.93 8.06
C LYS A 59 1.28 7.01 7.69
N PHE A 60 0.19 7.11 8.44
CA PHE A 60 -1.07 6.45 8.09
C PHE A 60 -1.77 7.21 6.95
N MET A 61 -2.21 6.46 5.96
CA MET A 61 -2.98 6.94 4.80
C MET A 61 -4.45 6.47 4.86
N GLY A 62 -4.80 5.76 5.94
CA GLY A 62 -6.10 5.18 6.24
C GLY A 62 -6.08 4.59 7.64
N ASP A 63 -7.13 3.88 8.04
CA ASP A 63 -7.19 3.19 9.33
C ASP A 63 -6.61 1.76 9.20
N PRO A 64 -5.35 1.51 9.62
CA PRO A 64 -4.83 0.15 9.65
C PRO A 64 -5.62 -0.72 10.64
N GLU A 65 -5.87 -1.97 10.28
CA GLU A 65 -6.51 -2.96 11.15
C GLU A 65 -5.49 -3.98 11.68
N GLY A 66 -5.58 -4.32 12.96
CA GLY A 66 -4.75 -5.33 13.61
C GLY A 66 -3.72 -4.77 14.59
N SER A 67 -2.60 -5.48 14.74
CA SER A 67 -1.45 -5.05 15.55
C SER A 67 -0.29 -4.62 14.67
N ILE A 68 0.46 -3.58 15.06
CA ILE A 68 1.72 -3.17 14.42
C ILE A 68 2.87 -3.69 15.27
N LEU A 69 3.74 -4.50 14.66
CA LEU A 69 4.98 -4.97 15.25
C LEU A 69 6.16 -4.17 14.66
N VAL A 70 6.85 -3.45 15.53
CA VAL A 70 7.96 -2.56 15.16
C VAL A 70 9.27 -3.19 15.58
N GLN A 71 10.13 -3.46 14.58
CA GLN A 71 11.49 -3.98 14.77
C GLN A 71 12.54 -2.88 14.55
N LYS A 72 12.17 -1.75 13.94
CA LYS A 72 13.06 -0.63 13.66
C LYS A 72 13.07 0.35 14.82
N ASN A 73 14.27 0.76 15.22
CA ASN A 73 14.47 1.83 16.20
C ASN A 73 14.39 3.22 15.54
N ASP A 74 14.18 4.24 16.38
CA ASP A 74 14.22 5.65 15.97
C ASP A 74 13.27 5.96 14.80
N ILE A 75 11.99 5.60 14.99
CA ILE A 75 10.92 5.90 14.04
C ILE A 75 9.82 6.74 14.70
N ILE A 76 9.11 7.49 13.87
CA ILE A 76 7.91 8.24 14.25
C ILE A 76 6.74 7.59 13.52
N ILE A 77 5.68 7.24 14.24
CA ILE A 77 4.40 6.86 13.64
C ILE A 77 3.52 8.11 13.64
N ASP A 78 3.24 8.63 12.45
CA ASP A 78 2.37 9.77 12.21
C ASP A 78 0.97 9.27 11.85
N GLY A 79 0.02 9.44 12.78
CA GLY A 79 -1.36 9.04 12.55
C GLY A 79 -2.09 9.83 11.47
N ALA A 80 -1.64 11.05 11.12
CA ALA A 80 -2.29 11.92 10.13
C ALA A 80 -3.82 12.10 10.28
N GLY A 81 -4.36 11.89 11.49
CA GLY A 81 -5.80 11.93 11.78
C GLY A 81 -6.53 10.58 11.69
N TYR A 82 -5.85 9.50 11.31
CA TYR A 82 -6.34 8.13 11.31
C TYR A 82 -6.03 7.40 12.61
N THR A 83 -6.66 6.24 12.79
CA THR A 83 -6.57 5.40 13.99
C THR A 83 -6.18 3.98 13.65
N LEU A 84 -5.37 3.35 14.51
CA LEU A 84 -5.14 1.92 14.47
C LEU A 84 -6.36 1.21 15.06
N GLN A 85 -7.06 0.42 14.24
CA GLN A 85 -8.22 -0.34 14.65
C GLN A 85 -7.81 -1.73 15.11
N GLY A 86 -8.19 -2.10 16.33
CA GLY A 86 -8.05 -3.48 16.78
C GLY A 86 -8.99 -4.39 16.00
N ASN A 87 -8.58 -5.64 15.82
CA ASN A 87 -9.43 -6.69 15.30
C ASN A 87 -10.63 -6.92 16.24
N ARG A 88 -11.73 -7.42 15.67
CA ARG A 88 -12.95 -7.72 16.42
C ARG A 88 -12.79 -8.83 17.47
N ASN A 89 -11.66 -9.54 17.47
CA ASN A 89 -11.40 -10.67 18.37
C ASN A 89 -10.76 -10.24 19.70
N GLY A 90 -10.35 -8.97 19.84
CA GLY A 90 -9.86 -8.41 21.11
C GLY A 90 -8.50 -8.94 21.58
N THR A 91 -7.76 -9.63 20.72
CA THR A 91 -6.43 -10.19 21.04
C THR A 91 -5.27 -9.31 20.60
N ASP A 92 -5.56 -8.16 19.99
CA ASP A 92 -4.53 -7.29 19.45
C ASP A 92 -3.82 -6.47 20.51
N VAL A 93 -2.51 -6.33 20.31
CA VAL A 93 -1.60 -5.60 21.21
C VAL A 93 -1.55 -4.11 20.84
N GLY A 94 -2.16 -3.72 19.72
CA GLY A 94 -2.04 -2.37 19.16
C GLY A 94 -0.65 -2.18 18.61
N ILE A 95 0.31 -1.74 19.43
CA ILE A 95 1.70 -1.54 19.01
C ILE A 95 2.63 -2.40 19.87
N ASN A 96 3.34 -3.33 19.24
CA ASN A 96 4.35 -4.18 19.86
C ASN A 96 5.75 -3.73 19.41
N LEU A 97 6.56 -3.23 20.34
CA LEU A 97 7.92 -2.78 20.09
C LEU A 97 8.89 -3.90 20.49
N ILE A 98 9.67 -4.42 19.54
CA ILE A 98 10.68 -5.44 19.82
C ILE A 98 12.08 -4.94 19.48
N SER A 99 13.04 -5.26 20.34
CA SER A 99 14.46 -5.06 20.05
C SER A 99 14.95 -6.21 19.17
N THR A 100 15.54 -5.88 18.02
CA THR A 100 16.49 -6.75 17.31
C THR A 100 17.91 -6.47 17.73
#